data_AF-X8IRU1-F1
#
_entry.id   AF-X8IRU1-F1
#
_cell.length_a   1.000
_cell.length_b   1.000
_cell.length_c   1.000
_cell.angle_alpha   90.00
_cell.angle_beta   90.00
_cell.angle_gamma   90.00
#
_symmetry.space_group_name_H-M   'P 1'
#
loop_
_entity.id
_entity.type
_entity.pdbx_description
1 polymer ?
#
loop_
_entity_poly.entity_id
_entity_poly.type
_entity_poly.pdbx_seq_one_letter_code
_entity_poly.pdbx_strand_id
1 'polypeptide(L)' 'MTQATEKTFMEAYRSLVDAATNITKQTTSIDDSLRLFDEGMKDAERCTKMLDEAEQKIEIYTKEGK' A
#
# COMPACT_ATOMS: atom_id res chain seq x y z
N MET A 1 -21.52 -9.06 -11.88
CA MET A 1 -20.39 -8.18 -12.24
C MET A 1 -19.69 -7.82 -10.94
N THR A 2 -18.58 -8.48 -10.64
CA THR A 2 -17.85 -8.34 -9.37
C THR A 2 -17.09 -7.02 -9.41
N GLN A 3 -17.57 -6.00 -8.71
CA GLN A 3 -16.81 -4.77 -8.50
C GLN A 3 -15.54 -5.14 -7.74
N ALA A 4 -14.37 -4.92 -8.35
CA ALA A 4 -13.10 -4.98 -7.65
C ALA A 4 -13.09 -3.83 -6.64
N THR A 5 -13.45 -4.12 -5.40
CA THR A 5 -13.32 -3.17 -4.29
C THR A 5 -11.85 -2.84 -4.13
N GLU A 6 -11.50 -1.61 -4.50
CA GLU A 6 -10.19 -1.04 -4.30
C GLU A 6 -9.77 -1.20 -2.82
N LYS A 7 -8.59 -1.78 -2.56
CA LYS A 7 -8.09 -2.01 -1.19
C LYS A 7 -8.07 -0.69 -0.42
N THR A 8 -8.57 -0.72 0.82
CA THR A 8 -8.43 0.38 1.78
C THR A 8 -6.98 0.55 2.23
N PHE A 9 -6.64 1.69 2.84
CA PHE A 9 -5.29 1.95 3.34
C PHE A 9 -4.82 0.87 4.32
N MET A 10 -5.66 0.50 5.29
CA MET A 10 -5.29 -0.52 6.28
C MET A 10 -5.08 -1.90 5.65
N GLU A 11 -5.86 -2.26 4.64
CA GLU A 11 -5.70 -3.54 3.92
C GLU A 11 -4.43 -3.56 3.06
N ALA A 12 -4.13 -2.47 2.37
CA ALA A 12 -2.89 -2.31 1.61
C ALA A 12 -1.67 -2.34 2.54
N TYR A 13 -1.71 -1.58 3.63
CA TYR A 13 -0.64 -1.54 4.62
C TYR A 13 -0.40 -2.92 5.26
N ARG A 14 -1.46 -3.64 5.62
CA ARG A 14 -1.32 -4.99 6.17
C ARG A 14 -0.73 -5.96 5.17
N SER A 15 -1.18 -5.93 3.91
CA SER A 15 -0.62 -6.75 2.84
C SER A 15 0.88 -6.47 2.63
N LEU A 16 1.28 -5.19 2.67
CA LEU A 16 2.69 -4.78 2.59
C LEU A 16 3.53 -5.35 3.75
N VAL A 17 3.05 -5.21 4.99
CA VAL A 17 3.75 -5.73 6.18
C VAL A 17 3.88 -7.25 6.12
N ASP A 18 2.82 -7.93 5.68
CA ASP A 18 2.82 -9.39 5.52
C ASP A 18 3.83 -9.82 4.43
N ALA A 19 3.87 -9.11 3.29
CA ALA A 19 4.84 -9.38 2.23
C ALA A 19 6.29 -9.17 2.70
N ALA A 20 6.58 -8.06 3.38
CA ALA A 20 7.88 -7.76 3.96
C ALA A 20 8.29 -8.77 5.06
N THR A 21 7.32 -9.29 5.80
CA THR A 21 7.58 -10.34 6.80
C THR A 21 7.85 -11.69 6.14
N ASN A 22 7.16 -12.00 5.05
CA ASN A 22 7.30 -13.29 4.36
C ASN A 22 8.56 -13.37 3.50
N ILE A 23 8.99 -12.27 2.87
CA ILE A 23 10.21 -12.25 2.03
C ILE A 23 11.49 -12.52 2.84
N THR A 24 11.47 -12.26 4.15
CA THR A 24 12.62 -12.45 5.05
C THR A 24 12.71 -13.86 5.64
N LYS A 25 11.71 -14.72 5.41
CA LYS A 25 11.72 -16.10 5.91
C LYS A 25 12.67 -16.95 5.08
N GLN A 26 13.50 -17.75 5.75
CA GLN A 26 14.44 -18.69 5.11
C GLN A 26 13.75 -19.80 4.28
N THR A 27 12.42 -19.94 4.41
CA THR A 27 11.62 -20.92 3.68
C THR A 27 11.05 -20.39 2.35
N THR A 28 11.24 -19.09 2.06
CA THR A 28 10.66 -18.45 0.87
C THR A 28 11.60 -18.67 -0.31
N SER A 29 11.08 -19.23 -1.40
CA SER A 29 11.84 -19.40 -2.64
C SER A 29 12.23 -18.04 -3.23
N ILE A 30 13.23 -18.01 -4.11
CA ILE A 30 13.64 -16.80 -4.83
C ILE A 30 12.49 -16.27 -5.69
N ASP A 31 11.78 -17.15 -6.40
CA ASP A 31 10.64 -16.75 -7.24
C ASP A 31 9.50 -16.15 -6.39
N ASP A 32 9.20 -16.77 -5.25
CA ASP A 32 8.21 -16.25 -4.31
C ASP A 32 8.65 -14.92 -3.68
N SER A 33 9.95 -14.78 -3.40
CA SER A 33 10.52 -13.54 -2.87
C SER A 33 10.37 -12.39 -3.87
N LEU A 34 10.62 -12.65 -5.16
CA LEU A 34 10.42 -11.66 -6.23
C LEU A 34 8.95 -11.27 -6.38
N ARG A 35 8.03 -12.24 -6.29
CA ARG A 35 6.59 -11.97 -6.34
C ARG A 35 6.12 -11.13 -5.15
N LEU A 36 6.54 -11.51 -3.94
CA LEU A 36 6.21 -10.77 -2.71
C LEU A 36 6.79 -9.35 -2.74
N PHE A 37 7.98 -9.17 -3.33
CA PHE A 37 8.58 -7.85 -3.50
C PHE A 37 7.74 -6.97 -4.42
N ASP A 38 7.35 -7.46 -5.60
CA ASP A 38 6.53 -6.71 -6.55
C ASP A 38 5.14 -6.37 -5.99
N GLU A 39 4.49 -7.35 -5.35
CA GLU A 39 3.20 -7.15 -4.66
C GLU A 39 3.33 -6.12 -3.54
N GLY A 40 4.37 -6.23 -2.70
CA GLY A 40 4.65 -5.27 -1.65
C GLY A 40 4.89 -3.86 -2.20
N MET A 41 5.66 -3.71 -3.27
CA MET A 41 5.94 -2.40 -3.86
C MET A 41 4.66 -1.71 -4.37
N LYS A 42 3.73 -2.47 -4.96
CA LYS A 42 2.42 -1.96 -5.39
C LYS A 42 1.56 -1.51 -4.21
N ASP A 43 1.53 -2.28 -3.13
CA ASP A 43 0.79 -1.91 -1.92
C ASP A 43 1.43 -0.67 -1.24
N ALA A 44 2.75 -0.52 -1.29
CA ALA A 44 3.47 0.67 -0.79
C ALA A 44 3.13 1.92 -1.61
N GLU A 45 3.21 1.86 -2.94
CA GLU A 45 2.83 2.96 -3.84
C GLU A 45 1.38 3.41 -3.59
N ARG A 46 0.47 2.43 -3.40
CA ARG A 46 -0.92 2.72 -3.08
C ARG A 46 -1.08 3.44 -1.74
N CYS A 47 -0.37 3.00 -0.70
CA CYS A 47 -0.39 3.67 0.60
C CYS A 47 0.10 5.11 0.50
N THR A 48 1.22 5.35 -0.21
CA THR A 48 1.76 6.69 -0.45
C THR A 48 0.74 7.58 -1.15
N LYS A 49 0.13 7.10 -2.24
CA LYS A 49 -0.88 7.87 -2.98
C LYS A 49 -2.06 8.27 -2.09
N MET A 50 -2.56 7.36 -1.25
CA MET A 50 -3.67 7.67 -0.34
C MET A 50 -3.30 8.74 0.71
N LEU A 51 -2.05 8.72 1.19
CA LEU A 51 -1.54 9.73 2.11
C LEU A 51 -1.36 11.09 1.42
N ASP A 52 -0.79 11.11 0.21
CA ASP A 52 -0.62 12.33 -0.59
C ASP A 52 -1.98 12.99 -0.89
N GLU A 53 -3.00 12.20 -1.25
CA GLU A 53 -4.36 12.70 -1.47
C GLU A 53 -4.98 13.28 -0.18
N ALA A 54 -4.70 12.67 0.97
CA ALA A 54 -5.16 13.19 2.26
C ALA A 54 -4.46 14.50 2.62
N GLU A 55 -3.15 14.59 2.40
CA GLU A 55 -2.36 15.80 2.63
C GLU A 55 -2.84 16.96 1.74
N GLN A 56 -3.04 16.71 0.45
CA GLN A 56 -3.55 17.71 -0.49
C GLN A 56 -4.93 18.25 -0.06
N LYS A 57 -5.84 17.37 0.37
CA LYS A 57 -7.15 17.79 0.88
C LYS A 57 -7.01 18.69 2.11
N ILE A 58 -6.18 18.30 3.07
CA ILE A 58 -5.92 19.10 4.27
C ILE A 58 -5.32 20.46 3.92
N GLU A 59 -4.38 20.51 2.97
CA GLU A 59 -3.76 21.74 2.52
C GLU A 59 -4.77 22.70 1.88
N ILE A 60 -5.67 22.19 1.02
CA ILE A 60 -6.77 22.97 0.42
C ILE A 60 -7.68 23.53 1.52
N TYR A 61 -8.18 22.67 2.42
CA TYR A 61 -9.04 23.10 3.52
C TYR A 61 -8.39 24.16 4.42
N THR A 62 -7.08 24.04 4.67
CA THR A 62 -6.34 25.00 5.48
C THR A 62 -6.13 26.35 4.77
N LYS A 63 -6.05 26.35 3.43
CA LYS A 63 -5.93 27.56 2.61
C LYS A 63 -7.27 28.28 2.45
N GLU A 64 -8.39 27.56 2.36
CA GLU A 64 -9.73 28.12 2.24
C GLU A 64 -10.32 28.62 3.58
N GLY A 65 -9.76 28.17 4.71
CA GLY A 65 -10.13 28.64 6.05
C GLY A 65 -9.47 29.96 6.50
N LYS A 66 -8.83 30.70 5.58
CA LYS A 66 -8.22 32.01 5.83
C LYS A 66 -9.01 33.14 5.17
#